data_AF-A0A6I3U5X2-F1
#
_entry.id   AF-A0A6I3U5X2-F1
#
_cell.length_a   1.000
_cell.length_b   1.000
_cell.length_c   1.000
_cell.angle_alpha   90.00
_cell.angle_beta   90.00
_cell.angle_gamma   90.00
#
_symmetry.space_group_name_H-M   'P 1'
#
loop_
_entity.id
_entity.type
_entity.pdbx_description
1 polymer ?
#
loop_
_entity_poly.entity_id
_entity_poly.type
_entity_poly.pdbx_seq_one_letter_code
_entity_poly.pdbx_strand_id
1 'polypeptide(L)' 'DYREGLAAVLSILVPEEHLQFEGQTKDKLGSPLARPIVDSIVAEKLTFFLMENGELASNLIRKAIKARDAREAARK' A
#
# COMPACT_ATOMS: atom_id res chain seq x y z
N ASP A 1 1.10 -11.18 -1.61
CA ASP A 1 2.44 -11.52 -1.10
C ASP A 1 2.92 -10.44 -0.14
N TYR A 2 3.27 -9.22 -0.57
CA TYR A 2 3.73 -8.15 0.34
C TYR A 2 2.73 -7.68 1.41
N ARG A 3 1.41 -7.84 1.16
CA ARG A 3 0.36 -7.48 2.13
C ARG A 3 0.01 -8.61 3.13
N GLU A 4 0.66 -9.77 3.04
CA GLU A 4 0.33 -10.89 3.93
C GLU A 4 0.75 -10.58 5.38
N GLY A 5 -0.23 -10.56 6.29
CA GLY A 5 -0.04 -10.14 7.67
C GLY A 5 0.29 -8.66 7.85
N LEU A 6 0.00 -7.81 6.85
CA LEU A 6 0.13 -6.37 6.96
C LEU A 6 -1.11 -5.77 7.63
N ALA A 7 -0.92 -5.07 8.73
CA ALA A 7 -1.91 -4.16 9.31
C ALA A 7 -1.49 -2.72 9.00
N ALA A 8 -2.40 -1.93 8.44
CA ALA A 8 -2.15 -0.52 8.12
C ALA A 8 -3.43 0.30 8.26
N VAL A 9 -3.28 1.55 8.69
CA VAL A 9 -4.33 2.56 8.71
C VAL A 9 -3.89 3.68 7.78
N LEU A 10 -4.74 4.03 6.82
CA LEU A 10 -4.50 5.13 5.89
C LEU A 10 -5.58 6.19 6.12
N SER A 11 -5.15 7.42 6.42
CA SER A 11 -6.02 8.58 6.57
C SER A 11 -5.47 9.70 5.70
N ILE A 12 -6.35 10.33 4.92
CA ILE A 12 -6.01 11.45 4.05
C ILE A 12 -7.01 12.58 4.25
N LEU A 13 -6.55 13.81 4.05
CA LEU A 13 -7.41 14.98 3.95
C LEU A 13 -7.48 15.39 2.49
N VAL A 14 -8.69 15.50 1.94
CA VAL A 14 -8.93 15.88 0.55
C VAL A 14 -9.68 17.20 0.54
N PRO A 15 -9.16 18.23 -0.14
CA PRO A 15 -9.88 19.50 -0.32
C PRO A 15 -11.24 19.27 -0.96
N GLU A 16 -12.25 20.05 -0.55
CA GLU A 16 -13.64 19.83 -0.94
C GLU A 16 -13.83 19.95 -2.47
N GLU A 17 -13.07 20.82 -3.12
CA GLU A 17 -13.05 21.01 -4.58
C GLU A 17 -12.55 19.77 -5.36
N HIS A 18 -11.87 18.84 -4.68
CA HIS A 18 -11.35 17.61 -5.27
C HIS A 18 -12.03 16.36 -4.68
N LEU A 19 -12.95 16.53 -3.73
CA LEU A 19 -13.59 15.45 -3.02
C LEU A 19 -14.69 14.81 -3.86
N GLN A 20 -14.53 13.53 -4.17
CA GLN A 20 -15.50 12.76 -4.91
C GLN A 20 -15.60 11.35 -4.32
N PHE A 21 -16.81 10.92 -4.01
CA PHE A 21 -17.12 9.56 -3.57
C PHE A 21 -18.02 8.85 -4.58
N GLU A 22 -17.96 7.52 -4.60
CA GLU A 22 -18.88 6.67 -5.33
C GLU A 22 -20.17 6.48 -4.51
N GLY A 23 -21.30 6.92 -5.07
CA GLY A 23 -22.62 6.78 -4.45
C GLY A 23 -22.85 7.67 -3.22
N GLN A 24 -24.04 7.56 -2.65
CA GLN A 24 -24.47 8.38 -1.50
C GLN A 24 -23.84 7.93 -0.18
N THR A 25 -23.54 6.64 -0.02
CA THR A 25 -23.00 6.06 1.22
C THR A 25 -21.55 6.47 1.49
N LYS A 26 -20.85 7.00 0.47
CA LYS A 26 -19.46 7.44 0.54
C LYS A 26 -18.47 6.34 0.93
N ASP A 27 -18.80 5.09 0.63
CA ASP A 27 -17.97 3.93 1.00
C ASP A 27 -16.66 3.83 0.21
N LYS A 28 -16.58 4.49 -0.96
CA LYS A 28 -15.42 4.44 -1.84
C LYS A 28 -15.07 5.82 -2.37
N LEU A 29 -13.82 6.22 -2.14
CA LEU A 29 -13.27 7.47 -2.66
C LEU A 29 -13.01 7.32 -4.17
N GLY A 30 -13.62 8.21 -4.97
CA GLY A 30 -13.47 8.30 -6.42
C GLY A 30 -12.54 9.42 -6.90
N SER A 31 -12.01 10.26 -6.00
CA SER A 31 -11.10 11.37 -6.32
C SER A 31 -9.85 10.89 -7.07
N PRO A 32 -9.68 11.19 -8.37
CA PRO A 32 -8.59 10.63 -9.18
C PRO A 32 -7.21 11.12 -8.74
N LEU A 33 -7.12 12.33 -8.17
CA LEU A 33 -5.87 12.92 -7.68
C LEU A 33 -5.35 12.25 -6.40
N ALA A 34 -6.21 11.62 -5.60
CA ALA A 34 -5.80 11.01 -4.34
C ALA A 34 -4.78 9.89 -4.55
N ARG A 35 -4.94 9.09 -5.63
CA ARG A 35 -4.06 7.96 -5.95
C ARG A 35 -2.60 8.39 -6.20
N PRO A 36 -2.28 9.24 -7.20
CA PRO A 36 -0.88 9.61 -7.47
C PRO A 36 -0.22 10.34 -6.30
N ILE A 37 -0.99 11.12 -5.52
CA ILE A 37 -0.46 11.85 -4.35
C ILE A 37 -0.05 10.87 -3.24
N VAL A 38 -0.95 9.96 -2.85
CA VAL A 38 -0.66 8.96 -1.80
C VAL A 38 0.47 8.04 -2.25
N ASP A 39 0.45 7.59 -3.50
CA ASP A 39 1.47 6.70 -4.05
C ASP A 39 2.85 7.37 -3.99
N SER A 40 2.98 8.63 -4.46
CA SER A 40 4.26 9.35 -4.41
C SER A 40 4.79 9.52 -3.00
N ILE A 41 3.94 9.94 -2.05
CA ILE A 41 4.37 10.18 -0.66
C ILE A 41 4.80 8.87 0.00
N VAL A 42 4.00 7.82 -0.13
CA VAL A 42 4.31 6.52 0.46
C VAL A 42 5.54 5.90 -0.19
N ALA A 43 5.65 5.95 -1.53
CA ALA A 43 6.79 5.40 -2.25
C ALA A 43 8.10 6.09 -1.86
N GLU A 44 8.13 7.42 -1.77
CA GLU A 44 9.32 8.17 -1.37
C GLU A 44 9.76 7.79 0.05
N LYS A 45 8.86 7.86 1.03
CA LYS A 45 9.19 7.61 2.44
C LYS A 45 9.49 6.15 2.71
N LEU A 46 8.77 5.23 2.07
CA LEU A 46 9.03 3.80 2.19
C LEU A 46 10.37 3.42 1.56
N THR A 47 10.70 3.98 0.39
CA THR A 47 12.00 3.73 -0.25
C THR A 47 13.14 4.17 0.66
N PHE A 48 13.05 5.38 1.21
CA PHE A 48 14.03 5.89 2.17
C PHE A 48 14.16 4.96 3.40
N PHE A 49 13.04 4.60 4.02
CA PHE A 49 13.02 3.70 5.18
C PHE A 49 13.66 2.34 4.89
N LEU A 50 13.35 1.73 3.74
CA LEU A 50 13.90 0.42 3.37
C LEU A 50 15.42 0.50 3.10
N MET A 51 15.90 1.60 2.53
CA MET A 51 17.33 1.80 2.27
C MET A 51 18.13 2.02 3.55
N GLU A 52 17.57 2.73 4.54
CA GLU A 52 18.20 2.89 5.84
C GLU A 52 18.16 1.61 6.70
N ASN A 53 17.12 0.79 6.55
CA ASN A 53 16.87 -0.40 7.36
C ASN A 53 17.10 -1.69 6.56
N GLY A 54 18.31 -1.88 6.02
CA GLY A 54 18.62 -2.95 5.06
C GLY A 54 18.35 -4.38 5.56
N GLU A 55 18.61 -4.68 6.84
CA GLU A 55 18.31 -6.00 7.42
C GLU A 55 16.80 -6.27 7.47
N LEU A 56 16.04 -5.32 8.01
CA LEU A 56 14.57 -5.40 8.06
C LEU A 56 13.99 -5.52 6.65
N ALA A 57 14.44 -4.68 5.71
CA ALA A 57 14.00 -4.68 4.33
C ALA A 57 14.24 -6.05 3.67
N SER A 58 15.45 -6.59 3.81
CA SER A 58 15.80 -7.92 3.27
C SER A 58 14.90 -9.03 3.86
N ASN A 59 14.63 -8.97 5.17
CA ASN A 59 13.74 -9.93 5.83
C ASN A 59 12.30 -9.83 5.33
N LEU A 60 11.78 -8.61 5.11
CA LEU A 60 10.45 -8.39 4.51
C LEU A 60 10.35 -8.97 3.10
N ILE A 61 11.38 -8.78 2.25
CA ILE A 61 11.42 -9.34 0.91
C ILE A 61 11.43 -10.88 0.96
N ARG A 62 12.27 -11.48 1.82
CA ARG A 62 12.29 -12.95 1.99
C ARG A 62 10.93 -13.48 2.46
N LYS A 63 10.23 -12.79 3.36
CA LYS A 63 8.88 -13.15 3.80
C LYS A 63 7.90 -13.13 2.61
N ALA A 64 7.94 -12.08 1.80
CA ALA A 64 7.08 -11.97 0.62
C ALA A 64 7.37 -13.04 -0.44
N ILE A 65 8.63 -13.45 -0.61
CA ILE A 65 9.00 -14.58 -1.49
C ILE A 65 8.39 -15.88 -0.98
N LYS A 66 8.50 -16.19 0.33
CA LYS A 66 7.86 -17.38 0.91
C LYS A 66 6.34 -17.38 0.72
N ALA A 67 5.70 -16.22 0.91
CA ALA A 67 4.27 -16.02 0.63
C ALA A 67 3.90 -16.31 -0.83
N ARG A 68 4.71 -15.80 -1.77
CA ARG A 68 4.55 -16.08 -3.21
C ARG A 68 4.66 -17.57 -3.50
N ASP A 69 5.69 -18.23 -2.99
CA ASP A 69 5.95 -19.65 -3.24
C ASP A 69 4.81 -20.54 -2.71
N ALA A 70 4.29 -20.23 -1.52
CA ALA A 70 3.12 -20.90 -0.96
C ALA A 70 1.87 -20.70 -1.82
N ARG A 71 1.61 -19.47 -2.28
CA ARG A 71 0.50 -19.14 -3.18
C ARG A 71 0.61 -19.87 -4.52
N GLU A 72 1.80 -19.99 -5.09
CA GLU A 72 2.03 -20.69 -6.35
C GLU A 72 1.91 -22.21 -6.21
N ALA A 73 2.43 -22.78 -5.11
CA ALA A 73 2.26 -24.19 -4.80
C ALA A 73 0.78 -24.58 -4.62
N ALA A 74 -0.04 -23.70 -4.02
CA ALA A 74 -1.48 -23.94 -3.88
C ALA A 74 -2.29 -23.81 -5.18
N ARG A 75 -1.71 -23.23 -6.24
CA ARG A 75 -2.34 -23.10 -7.56
C ARG A 75 -1.98 -24.25 -8.51
N LYS A 76 -0.96 -25.05 -8.17
CA LYS A 76 -0.57 -26.26 -8.90
C LYS A 76 -1.35 -27.45 -8.35
#